data_AF-A0A522HCT3-F1
#
_entry.id   AF-A0A522HCT3-F1
#
_cell.length_a   1.000
_cell.length_b   1.000
_cell.length_c   1.000
_cell.angle_alpha   90.00
_cell.angle_beta   90.00
_cell.angle_gamma   90.00
#
_symmetry.space_group_name_H-M   'P 1'
#
loop_
_entity.id
_entity.type
_entity.pdbx_description
1 polymer ?
#
loop_
_entity_poly.entity_id
_entity_poly.type
_entity_poly.pdbx_seq_one_letter_code
_entity_poly.pdbx_strand_id
1 'polypeptide(L)'
;MSDSLAKLRRKITSAIDLQSVVRTMKALAASSIGQYEQSVLALADYYRTVERGLGVCFRQVAAMAGTAAPPAVAEHAVSGLVVFGSDQGLVGQFNDVVAEHALATLAKLSGKTLVWAAGERVHTRLVDAGITPAGLFRLPGSVQAITPLVWKILVQSERPPGAARVATLYLCYNQPVARTGYAPVSQRLLPLDEAWQRQLAGQAWPSHNLPEVSGHHDTT
;
A
#
# COMPACT_ATOMS: atom_id res chain seq x y z
N MET A 1 -19.29 36.65 -41.23
CA MET A 1 -20.05 36.00 -40.12
C MET A 1 -19.97 34.46 -40.15
N SER A 2 -19.61 33.84 -41.28
CA SER A 2 -19.45 32.39 -41.47
C SER A 2 -18.35 31.73 -40.62
N ASP A 3 -17.24 32.46 -40.35
CA ASP A 3 -16.15 31.96 -39.50
C ASP A 3 -16.58 31.65 -38.06
N SER A 4 -17.65 32.29 -37.57
CA SER A 4 -18.17 32.04 -36.22
C SER A 4 -18.89 30.70 -36.13
N LEU A 5 -19.76 30.39 -37.10
CA LEU A 5 -20.51 29.13 -37.13
C LEU A 5 -19.60 27.92 -37.38
N ALA A 6 -18.62 28.05 -38.28
CA ALA A 6 -17.64 26.99 -38.53
C ALA A 6 -16.78 26.70 -37.28
N LYS A 7 -16.33 27.75 -36.57
CA LYS A 7 -15.61 27.61 -35.29
C LYS A 7 -16.49 26.98 -34.20
N LEU A 8 -17.77 27.35 -34.13
CA LEU A 8 -18.71 26.79 -33.16
C LEU A 8 -18.96 25.31 -33.43
N ARG A 9 -19.21 24.93 -34.68
CA ARG A 9 -19.42 23.55 -35.10
C ARG A 9 -18.19 22.69 -34.79
N ARG A 10 -16.98 23.20 -35.04
CA ARG A 10 -15.73 22.51 -34.65
C ARG A 10 -15.64 22.29 -33.14
N LYS A 11 -15.95 23.31 -32.32
CA LYS A 11 -15.97 23.16 -30.85
C LYS A 11 -16.98 22.11 -30.38
N ILE A 12 -18.16 22.07 -30.99
CA ILE A 12 -19.20 21.07 -30.70
C ILE A 12 -18.69 19.66 -31.04
N THR A 13 -18.13 19.46 -32.23
CA THR A 13 -17.56 18.17 -32.64
C THR A 13 -16.46 17.73 -31.68
N SER A 14 -15.50 18.60 -31.36
CA SER A 14 -14.44 18.27 -30.40
C SER A 14 -14.97 17.94 -29.01
N ALA A 15 -16.02 18.61 -28.54
CA ALA A 15 -16.64 18.30 -27.24
C ALA A 15 -17.35 16.94 -27.25
N ILE A 16 -18.03 16.58 -28.35
CA ILE A 16 -18.67 15.27 -28.53
C ILE A 16 -17.62 14.16 -28.54
N ASP A 17 -16.51 14.36 -29.25
CA ASP A 17 -15.41 13.37 -29.31
C ASP A 17 -14.79 13.16 -27.93
N LEU A 18 -14.49 14.25 -27.21
CA LEU A 18 -14.00 14.19 -25.82
C LEU A 18 -14.99 13.47 -24.89
N GLN A 19 -16.28 13.76 -25.02
CA GLN A 19 -17.31 13.09 -24.22
C GLN A 19 -17.34 11.58 -24.49
N SER A 20 -17.17 11.17 -25.76
CA SER A 20 -17.13 9.76 -26.14
C SER A 20 -15.94 9.03 -25.49
N VAL A 21 -14.74 9.63 -25.54
CA VAL A 21 -13.53 9.07 -24.92
C VAL A 21 -13.70 8.95 -23.40
N VAL A 22 -14.15 10.01 -22.73
CA VAL A 22 -14.35 10.00 -21.27
C VAL A 22 -15.40 8.96 -20.86
N ARG A 23 -16.48 8.79 -21.62
CA ARG A 23 -17.49 7.76 -21.36
C ARG A 23 -16.89 6.35 -21.45
N THR A 24 -16.08 6.08 -22.46
CA THR A 24 -15.38 4.80 -22.61
C THR A 24 -14.39 4.56 -21.47
N MET A 25 -13.61 5.56 -21.09
CA MET A 25 -12.69 5.47 -19.95
C MET A 25 -13.43 5.18 -18.64
N LYS A 26 -14.58 5.83 -18.42
CA LYS A 26 -15.42 5.58 -17.24
C LYS A 26 -15.94 4.15 -17.22
N ALA A 27 -16.39 3.62 -18.35
CA ALA A 27 -16.86 2.24 -18.45
C ALA A 27 -15.73 1.23 -18.17
N LEU A 28 -14.54 1.46 -18.74
CA LEU A 28 -13.37 0.62 -18.48
C LEU A 28 -12.97 0.66 -16.99
N ALA A 29 -12.89 1.85 -16.39
CA ALA A 29 -12.57 2.00 -14.97
C ALA A 29 -13.59 1.27 -14.08
N ALA A 30 -14.90 1.41 -14.36
CA ALA A 30 -15.95 0.73 -13.62
C ALA A 30 -15.81 -0.81 -13.72
N SER A 31 -15.45 -1.34 -14.89
CA SER A 31 -15.21 -2.77 -15.07
C SER A 31 -13.97 -3.25 -14.30
N SER A 32 -12.89 -2.46 -14.28
CA SER A 32 -11.66 -2.84 -13.58
C SER A 32 -11.80 -2.76 -12.06
N ILE A 33 -12.52 -1.77 -11.53
CA ILE A 33 -12.72 -1.60 -10.08
C ILE A 33 -13.31 -2.88 -9.47
N GLY A 34 -14.39 -3.41 -10.05
CA GLY A 34 -15.02 -4.63 -9.54
C GLY A 34 -14.06 -5.83 -9.52
N GLN A 35 -13.20 -5.97 -10.54
CA GLN A 35 -12.20 -7.04 -10.58
C GLN A 35 -11.17 -6.94 -9.44
N TYR A 36 -10.69 -5.73 -9.16
CA TYR A 36 -9.74 -5.50 -8.06
C TYR A 36 -10.41 -5.66 -6.69
N GLU A 37 -11.64 -5.19 -6.52
CA GLU A 37 -12.40 -5.38 -5.28
C GLU A 37 -12.63 -6.86 -4.95
N GLN A 38 -13.05 -7.66 -5.94
CA GLN A 38 -13.19 -9.11 -5.75
C GLN A 38 -11.87 -9.79 -5.40
N SER A 39 -10.76 -9.32 -5.99
CA SER A 39 -9.43 -9.85 -5.68
C SER A 39 -9.01 -9.53 -4.24
N VAL A 40 -9.32 -8.33 -3.75
CA VAL A 40 -9.08 -7.94 -2.35
C VAL A 40 -9.93 -8.80 -1.40
N LEU A 41 -11.20 -9.03 -1.72
CA LEU A 41 -12.08 -9.89 -0.92
C LEU A 41 -11.57 -11.32 -0.85
N ALA A 42 -11.14 -11.89 -1.98
CA ALA A 42 -10.57 -13.24 -2.02
C ALA A 42 -9.27 -13.35 -1.20
N LEU A 43 -8.43 -12.31 -1.21
CA LEU A 43 -7.20 -12.27 -0.42
C LEU A 43 -7.45 -12.08 1.08
N ALA A 44 -8.58 -11.47 1.47
CA ALA A 44 -8.90 -11.20 2.86
C ALA A 44 -9.02 -12.49 3.70
N ASP A 45 -9.55 -13.57 3.12
CA ASP A 45 -9.64 -14.88 3.80
C ASP A 45 -8.26 -15.51 4.00
N TYR A 46 -7.39 -15.43 2.98
CA TYR A 46 -6.02 -15.90 3.09
C TYR A 46 -5.25 -15.13 4.18
N TYR A 47 -5.34 -13.80 4.15
CA TYR A 47 -4.70 -12.92 5.14
C TYR A 47 -5.15 -13.27 6.57
N ARG A 48 -6.46 -13.40 6.82
CA ARG A 48 -6.99 -13.83 8.12
C ARG A 48 -6.48 -15.19 8.56
N THR A 49 -6.34 -16.13 7.62
CA THR A 49 -5.85 -17.49 7.92
C THR A 49 -4.40 -17.45 8.36
N VAL A 50 -3.55 -16.69 7.66
CA VAL A 50 -2.14 -16.50 8.01
C VAL A 50 -1.99 -15.80 9.35
N GLU A 51 -2.73 -14.71 9.61
CA GLU A 51 -2.70 -14.00 10.89
C GLU A 51 -3.08 -14.92 12.06
N ARG A 52 -4.15 -15.72 11.89
CA ARG A 52 -4.57 -16.70 12.91
C ARG A 52 -3.49 -17.74 13.18
N GLY A 53 -2.90 -18.32 12.14
CA GLY A 53 -1.81 -19.29 12.28
C GLY A 53 -0.60 -18.69 13.01
N LEU A 54 -0.17 -17.49 12.63
CA LEU A 54 0.92 -16.78 13.30
C LEU A 54 0.60 -16.45 14.75
N GLY A 55 -0.64 -16.03 15.04
CA GLY A 55 -1.11 -15.77 16.40
C GLY A 55 -0.98 -16.99 17.32
N VAL A 56 -1.29 -18.20 16.81
CA VAL A 56 -1.10 -19.46 17.55
C VAL A 56 0.38 -19.72 17.81
N CYS A 57 1.23 -19.58 16.79
CA CYS A 57 2.67 -19.74 16.94
C CYS A 57 3.24 -18.77 18.00
N PHE A 58 2.84 -17.49 17.97
CA PHE A 58 3.32 -16.50 18.94
C PHE A 58 2.84 -16.76 20.37
N ARG A 59 1.63 -17.32 20.57
CA ARG A 59 1.17 -17.74 21.90
C ARG A 59 2.05 -18.82 22.49
N GLN A 60 2.42 -19.82 21.69
CA GLN A 60 3.28 -20.90 22.15
C GLN A 60 4.70 -20.41 22.42
N VAL A 61 5.27 -19.60 21.52
CA VAL A 61 6.60 -19.00 21.74
C VAL A 61 6.61 -18.12 23.00
N ALA A 62 5.58 -17.30 23.24
CA ALA A 62 5.46 -16.49 24.45
C ALA A 62 5.28 -17.32 25.73
N ALA A 63 4.66 -18.51 25.65
CA ALA A 63 4.55 -19.43 26.78
C ALA A 63 5.89 -20.12 27.11
N MET A 64 6.78 -20.29 26.12
CA MET A 64 8.09 -20.93 26.27
C MET A 64 9.23 -19.95 26.59
N ALA A 65 9.17 -18.74 26.02
CA ALA A 65 10.21 -17.74 26.17
C ALA A 65 9.89 -16.80 27.34
N GLY A 66 10.69 -16.87 28.41
CA GLY A 66 10.76 -15.78 29.39
C GLY A 66 11.11 -14.48 28.68
N THR A 67 10.46 -13.38 29.08
CA THR A 67 10.49 -12.06 28.45
C THR A 67 11.89 -11.63 27.99
N ALA A 68 12.22 -11.88 26.72
CA ALA A 68 13.41 -11.31 26.11
C ALA A 68 13.13 -9.82 25.82
N ALA A 69 14.04 -8.95 26.22
CA ALA A 69 13.92 -7.52 25.97
C ALA A 69 13.98 -7.23 24.46
N PRO A 70 13.18 -6.27 23.97
CA PRO A 70 13.12 -5.97 22.54
C PRO A 70 14.51 -5.54 22.04
N PRO A 71 14.92 -5.98 20.83
CA PRO A 71 16.09 -5.40 20.20
C PRO A 71 15.83 -3.91 19.99
N ALA A 72 16.70 -3.07 20.56
CA ALA A 72 16.61 -1.63 20.41
C ALA A 72 16.55 -1.27 18.92
N VAL A 73 15.54 -0.48 18.53
CA VAL A 73 15.50 0.13 17.20
C VAL A 73 16.76 0.97 17.08
N ALA A 74 17.70 0.55 16.23
CA ALA A 74 18.98 1.21 16.08
C ALA A 74 18.76 2.70 15.81
N GLU A 75 19.39 3.59 16.58
CA GLU A 75 19.25 5.06 16.52
C GLU A 75 19.57 5.69 15.15
N HIS A 76 20.00 4.88 14.17
CA HIS A 76 20.34 5.27 12.80
C HIS A 76 19.56 4.49 11.73
N ALA A 77 18.44 3.87 12.11
CA ALA A 77 17.55 3.14 11.22
C ALA A 77 16.97 4.04 10.12
N VAL A 78 17.16 3.65 8.86
CA VAL A 78 16.51 4.31 7.73
C VAL A 78 15.05 3.89 7.68
N SER A 79 14.14 4.87 7.58
CA SER A 79 12.72 4.62 7.33
C SER A 79 12.47 4.53 5.83
N GLY A 80 11.50 3.70 5.44
CA GLY A 80 10.99 3.59 4.08
C GLY A 80 9.54 4.03 4.04
N LEU A 81 9.15 4.77 3.01
CA LEU A 81 7.78 5.19 2.76
C LEU A 81 7.41 4.87 1.32
N VAL A 82 6.41 4.02 1.11
CA VAL A 82 5.84 3.76 -0.22
C VAL A 82 4.52 4.51 -0.34
N VAL A 83 4.41 5.40 -1.32
CA VAL A 83 3.22 6.19 -1.58
C VAL A 83 2.51 5.65 -2.82
N PHE A 84 1.29 5.15 -2.66
CA PHE A 84 0.48 4.61 -3.74
C PHE A 84 -0.45 5.67 -4.32
N GLY A 85 -0.33 5.90 -5.63
CA GLY A 85 -1.17 6.80 -6.40
C GLY A 85 -1.73 6.10 -7.64
N SER A 86 -1.77 6.82 -8.76
CA SER A 86 -2.14 6.28 -10.07
C SER A 86 -1.03 6.48 -11.10
N ASP A 87 -0.96 5.60 -12.10
CA ASP A 87 -0.17 5.86 -13.32
C ASP A 87 -0.90 6.82 -14.27
N GLN A 88 -2.23 6.82 -14.25
CA GLN A 88 -3.07 7.58 -15.17
C GLN A 88 -3.58 8.90 -14.56
N GLY A 89 -3.76 9.90 -15.40
CA GLY A 89 -4.41 11.17 -15.03
C GLY A 89 -5.94 11.06 -14.98
N LEU A 90 -6.64 12.20 -14.93
CA LEU A 90 -8.11 12.28 -14.90
C LEU A 90 -8.78 11.55 -13.71
N VAL A 91 -8.05 11.43 -12.60
CA VAL A 91 -8.51 10.79 -11.35
C VAL A 91 -8.96 11.80 -10.28
N GLY A 92 -9.26 13.04 -10.69
CA GLY A 92 -9.56 14.13 -9.77
C GLY A 92 -8.40 14.41 -8.81
N GLN A 93 -8.71 14.60 -7.53
CA GLN A 93 -7.73 14.91 -6.48
C GLN A 93 -7.04 13.67 -5.89
N PHE A 94 -7.23 12.47 -6.45
CA PHE A 94 -6.75 11.21 -5.87
C PHE A 94 -5.26 11.23 -5.51
N ASN A 95 -4.41 11.68 -6.45
CA ASN A 95 -2.96 11.78 -6.22
C ASN A 95 -2.59 12.95 -5.31
N ASP A 96 -3.39 14.01 -5.32
CA ASP A 96 -3.12 15.23 -4.54
C ASP A 96 -3.33 14.93 -3.05
N VAL A 97 -4.48 14.30 -2.73
CA VAL A 97 -4.86 13.90 -1.38
C VAL A 97 -3.84 12.95 -0.76
N VAL A 98 -3.40 11.91 -1.49
CA VAL A 98 -2.43 10.94 -0.95
C VAL A 98 -1.02 11.53 -0.86
N ALA A 99 -0.63 12.42 -1.78
CA ALA A 99 0.66 13.09 -1.73
C ALA A 99 0.74 14.05 -0.53
N GLU A 100 -0.30 14.86 -0.31
CA GLU A 100 -0.38 15.76 0.85
C GLU A 100 -0.33 14.98 2.17
N HIS A 101 -1.08 13.89 2.26
CA HIS A 101 -1.05 13.01 3.43
C HIS A 101 0.32 12.34 3.65
N ALA A 102 0.99 11.94 2.57
CA ALA A 102 2.34 11.39 2.63
C ALA A 102 3.36 12.43 3.12
N LEU A 103 3.27 13.69 2.68
CA LEU A 103 4.11 14.79 3.16
C LEU A 103 3.88 15.05 4.65
N ALA A 104 2.62 15.10 5.10
CA ALA A 104 2.28 15.26 6.50
C ALA A 104 2.76 14.07 7.36
N THR A 105 2.80 12.87 6.79
CA THR A 105 3.37 11.68 7.44
C THR A 105 4.89 11.80 7.52
N LEU A 106 5.54 12.18 6.42
CA LEU A 106 6.99 12.35 6.35
C LEU A 106 7.50 13.40 7.34
N ALA A 107 6.77 14.50 7.53
CA ALA A 107 7.10 15.54 8.51
C ALA A 107 7.08 15.05 9.97
N LYS A 108 6.37 13.95 10.27
CA LYS A 108 6.31 13.33 11.61
C LYS A 108 7.39 12.27 11.81
N LEU A 109 8.01 11.78 10.73
CA LEU A 109 9.07 10.79 10.81
C LEU A 109 10.39 11.48 11.09
N SER A 110 11.10 11.01 12.11
CA SER A 110 12.45 11.45 12.42
C SER A 110 13.48 10.65 11.62
N GLY A 111 14.61 11.29 11.29
CA GLY A 111 15.73 10.64 10.62
C GLY A 111 15.59 10.53 9.09
N LYS A 112 16.48 9.73 8.49
CA LYS A 112 16.55 9.58 7.03
C LYS A 112 15.42 8.68 6.54
N THR A 113 14.57 9.20 5.68
CA THR A 113 13.48 8.45 5.04
C THR A 113 13.70 8.31 3.53
N LEU A 114 13.60 7.09 3.02
CA LEU A 114 13.57 6.79 1.60
C LEU A 114 12.12 6.73 1.14
N VAL A 115 11.78 7.52 0.12
CA VAL A 115 10.43 7.56 -0.43
C VAL A 115 10.39 6.85 -1.75
N TRP A 116 9.43 5.95 -1.95
CA TRP A 116 9.13 5.36 -3.27
C TRP A 116 7.72 5.75 -3.68
N ALA A 117 7.56 6.03 -4.97
CA ALA A 117 6.26 6.27 -5.56
C ALA A 117 5.78 5.00 -6.27
N ALA A 118 4.57 4.56 -5.97
CA ALA A 118 3.86 3.55 -6.76
C ALA A 118 2.79 4.25 -7.60
N GLY A 119 3.11 4.51 -8.87
CA GLY A 119 2.32 5.30 -9.80
C GLY A 119 3.06 6.55 -10.29
N GLU A 120 3.04 6.78 -11.60
CA GLU A 120 3.72 7.91 -12.24
C GLU A 120 3.16 9.27 -11.79
N ARG A 121 1.85 9.40 -11.57
CA ARG A 121 1.24 10.70 -11.21
C ARG A 121 1.62 11.13 -9.81
N VAL A 122 1.62 10.22 -8.85
CA VAL A 122 2.05 10.55 -7.49
C VAL A 122 3.56 10.80 -7.43
N HIS A 123 4.35 10.13 -8.26
CA HIS A 123 5.78 10.44 -8.40
C HIS A 123 5.99 11.91 -8.80
N THR A 124 5.34 12.38 -9.87
CA THR A 124 5.44 13.78 -10.29
C THR A 124 4.99 14.73 -9.18
N ARG A 125 3.88 14.44 -8.50
CA ARG A 125 3.40 15.26 -7.38
C ARG A 125 4.38 15.35 -6.21
N LEU A 126 5.04 14.25 -5.87
CA LEU A 126 6.06 14.24 -4.81
C LEU A 126 7.28 15.06 -5.23
N VAL A 127 7.70 14.97 -6.50
CA VAL A 127 8.79 15.80 -7.05
C VAL A 127 8.45 17.27 -7.03
N ASP A 128 7.25 17.66 -7.46
CA ASP A 128 6.78 19.05 -7.45
C ASP A 128 6.73 19.61 -6.01
N ALA A 129 6.50 18.74 -5.01
CA ALA A 129 6.53 19.07 -3.59
C ALA A 129 7.94 19.08 -2.96
N GLY A 130 9.00 18.92 -3.77
CA GLY A 130 10.39 18.97 -3.32
C GLY A 130 10.93 17.66 -2.74
N ILE A 131 10.18 16.56 -2.83
CA ILE A 131 10.66 15.22 -2.45
C ILE A 131 11.35 14.60 -3.66
N THR A 132 12.50 13.95 -3.46
CA THR A 132 13.15 13.16 -4.50
C THR A 132 12.92 11.67 -4.23
N PRO A 133 11.93 11.02 -4.88
CA PRO A 133 11.71 9.59 -4.67
C PRO A 133 12.94 8.77 -5.05
N ALA A 134 13.28 7.79 -4.21
CA ALA A 134 14.35 6.81 -4.45
C ALA A 134 14.01 5.84 -5.60
N GLY A 135 12.75 5.74 -5.99
CA GLY A 135 12.32 4.96 -7.12
C GLY A 135 10.84 5.09 -7.45
N LEU A 136 10.49 4.60 -8.64
CA LEU A 136 9.14 4.52 -9.17
C LEU A 136 8.76 3.06 -9.43
N PHE A 137 7.60 2.66 -8.91
CA PHE A 137 6.93 1.43 -9.26
C PHE A 137 5.75 1.73 -10.19
N ARG A 138 5.70 1.04 -11.33
CA ARG A 138 4.51 1.01 -12.17
C ARG A 138 3.44 0.16 -11.49
N LEU A 139 2.19 0.62 -11.50
CA LEU A 139 1.07 -0.12 -10.95
C LEU A 139 0.71 -1.29 -11.88
N PRO A 140 0.16 -2.38 -11.32
CA PRO A 140 -0.13 -3.55 -12.10
C PRO A 140 -1.33 -3.27 -13.00
N GLY A 141 -1.22 -3.61 -14.29
CA GLY A 141 -2.32 -3.51 -15.25
C GLY A 141 -3.34 -4.66 -15.13
N SER A 142 -3.06 -5.66 -14.30
CA SER A 142 -3.91 -6.82 -14.03
C SER A 142 -3.67 -7.39 -12.64
N VAL A 143 -4.62 -8.18 -12.14
CA VAL A 143 -4.53 -8.84 -10.82
C VAL A 143 -3.29 -9.74 -10.71
N GLN A 144 -2.93 -10.44 -11.78
CA GLN A 144 -1.78 -11.36 -11.80
C GLN A 144 -0.44 -10.63 -11.63
N ALA A 145 -0.39 -9.34 -11.99
CA ALA A 145 0.82 -8.51 -11.85
C ALA A 145 0.99 -7.91 -10.44
N ILE A 146 0.03 -8.09 -9.53
CA ILE A 146 0.12 -7.60 -8.15
C ILE A 146 1.26 -8.29 -7.41
N THR A 147 1.31 -9.63 -7.41
CA THR A 147 2.34 -10.39 -6.68
C THR A 147 3.77 -10.05 -7.13
N PRO A 148 4.09 -10.00 -8.44
CA PRO A 148 5.40 -9.54 -8.91
C PRO A 148 5.76 -8.12 -8.46
N LEU A 149 4.79 -7.20 -8.43
CA LEU A 149 5.02 -5.84 -7.94
C LEU A 149 5.35 -5.82 -6.44
N VAL A 150 4.57 -6.53 -5.63
CA VAL A 150 4.81 -6.64 -4.19
C VAL A 150 6.21 -7.20 -3.91
N TRP A 151 6.61 -8.24 -4.64
CA TRP A 151 7.98 -8.78 -4.54
C TRP A 151 9.04 -7.73 -4.85
N LYS A 152 8.86 -6.95 -5.92
CA LYS A 152 9.79 -5.88 -6.29
C LYS A 152 9.89 -4.80 -5.20
N ILE A 153 8.77 -4.44 -4.57
CA ILE A 153 8.75 -3.48 -3.45
C ILE A 153 9.55 -4.03 -2.26
N LEU A 154 9.35 -5.30 -1.91
CA LEU A 154 10.07 -5.95 -0.80
C LEU A 154 11.58 -6.03 -1.08
N VAL A 155 11.99 -6.45 -2.28
CA VAL A 155 13.41 -6.51 -2.64
C VAL A 155 14.06 -5.12 -2.63
N GLN A 156 13.34 -4.07 -3.02
CA GLN A 156 13.89 -2.71 -2.97
C GLN A 156 13.93 -2.10 -1.57
N SER A 157 13.05 -2.53 -0.66
CA SER A 157 13.13 -2.13 0.75
C SER A 157 14.27 -2.85 1.48
N GLU A 158 14.63 -4.07 1.04
CA GLU A 158 15.81 -4.82 1.47
C GLU A 158 17.05 -4.45 0.63
N ARG A 159 17.63 -3.28 0.88
CA ARG A 159 18.87 -2.84 0.21
C ARG A 159 20.04 -3.85 0.36
N PRO A 160 21.05 -3.82 -0.55
CA PRO A 160 22.18 -4.74 -0.51
C PRO A 160 22.99 -4.68 0.81
N PRO A 161 23.69 -5.77 1.18
CA PRO A 161 24.59 -5.78 2.32
C PRO A 161 25.60 -4.62 2.25
N GLY A 162 25.65 -3.77 3.27
CA GLY A 162 26.56 -2.60 3.35
C GLY A 162 25.88 -1.22 3.19
N ALA A 163 24.62 -1.17 2.75
CA ALA A 163 23.80 0.04 2.85
C ALA A 163 22.85 -0.07 4.06
N ALA A 164 22.49 1.05 4.69
CA ALA A 164 21.54 1.06 5.80
C ALA A 164 20.20 0.46 5.33
N ARG A 165 19.85 -0.71 5.90
CA ARG A 165 18.58 -1.42 5.66
C ARG A 165 17.43 -0.54 6.13
N VAL A 166 16.31 -0.60 5.40
CA VAL A 166 15.06 -0.01 5.89
C VAL A 166 14.62 -0.80 7.12
N ALA A 167 14.71 -0.20 8.31
CA ALA A 167 14.28 -0.87 9.54
C ALA A 167 12.78 -0.71 9.78
N THR A 168 12.17 0.33 9.22
CA THR A 168 10.74 0.64 9.37
C THR A 168 10.16 0.98 8.02
N LEU A 169 9.08 0.31 7.62
CA LEU A 169 8.44 0.50 6.32
C LEU A 169 7.01 0.98 6.53
N TYR A 170 6.71 2.15 5.98
CA TYR A 170 5.39 2.77 5.97
C TYR A 170 4.79 2.71 4.56
N LEU A 171 3.47 2.59 4.50
CA LEU A 171 2.67 2.69 3.28
C LEU A 171 1.73 3.90 3.44
N CYS A 172 1.60 4.72 2.41
CA CYS A 172 0.56 5.72 2.28
C CYS A 172 -0.29 5.42 1.06
N TYR A 173 -1.59 5.26 1.22
CA TYR A 173 -2.51 4.94 0.13
C TYR A 173 -3.92 5.46 0.43
N ASN A 174 -4.73 5.57 -0.63
CA ASN A 174 -6.14 5.88 -0.51
C ASN A 174 -6.93 4.59 -0.23
N GLN A 175 -7.48 4.46 0.97
CA GLN A 175 -8.31 3.33 1.37
C GLN A 175 -9.76 3.57 0.94
N PRO A 176 -10.43 2.62 0.27
CA PRO A 176 -11.86 2.72 -0.04
C PRO A 176 -12.71 2.86 1.23
N VAL A 177 -13.68 3.78 1.22
CA VAL A 177 -14.64 3.99 2.31
C VAL A 177 -16.04 4.23 1.75
N ALA A 178 -17.03 3.57 2.37
CA ALA A 178 -18.39 3.43 1.82
C ALA A 178 -19.14 4.74 1.52
N ARG A 179 -18.78 5.87 2.14
CA ARG A 179 -19.49 7.15 2.01
C ARG A 179 -18.75 8.25 1.23
N THR A 180 -17.42 8.26 1.27
CA THR A 180 -16.60 9.33 0.69
C THR A 180 -15.78 8.86 -0.52
N GLY A 181 -15.96 7.62 -0.95
CA GLY A 181 -15.18 6.97 -2.00
C GLY A 181 -13.86 6.44 -1.44
N TYR A 182 -13.01 7.33 -0.92
CA TYR A 182 -11.74 6.96 -0.29
C TYR A 182 -11.31 7.95 0.81
N ALA A 183 -10.34 7.54 1.62
CA ALA A 183 -9.62 8.37 2.58
C ALA A 183 -8.13 8.00 2.57
N PRO A 184 -7.20 8.97 2.63
CA PRO A 184 -5.79 8.67 2.71
C PRO A 184 -5.45 8.10 4.09
N VAL A 185 -4.66 7.03 4.12
CA VAL A 185 -4.22 6.38 5.36
C VAL A 185 -2.72 6.13 5.32
N SER A 186 -2.10 6.10 6.51
CA SER A 186 -0.72 5.66 6.68
C SER A 186 -0.72 4.37 7.49
N GLN A 187 -0.07 3.33 6.98
CA GLN A 187 0.08 2.06 7.66
C GLN A 187 1.57 1.76 7.86
N ARG A 188 1.96 1.42 9.10
CA ARG A 188 3.29 0.88 9.38
C ARG A 188 3.26 -0.63 9.12
N LEU A 189 3.98 -1.09 8.10
CA LEU A 189 4.06 -2.49 7.69
C LEU A 189 5.20 -3.24 8.39
N LEU A 190 6.37 -2.61 8.52
CA LEU A 190 7.53 -3.13 9.24
C LEU A 190 7.97 -2.13 10.32
N PRO A 191 8.59 -2.57 11.42
CA PRO A 191 8.93 -3.97 11.76
C PRO A 191 7.72 -4.80 12.23
N LEU A 192 7.85 -6.13 12.11
CA LEU A 192 6.96 -7.11 12.76
C LEU A 192 7.34 -7.25 14.24
N ASP A 193 7.24 -6.14 14.97
CA ASP A 193 7.69 -5.99 16.35
C ASP A 193 6.83 -6.76 17.36
N GLU A 194 7.26 -6.78 18.63
CA GLU A 194 6.53 -7.44 19.70
C GLU A 194 5.11 -6.90 19.90
N ALA A 195 4.87 -5.62 19.60
CA ALA A 195 3.52 -5.06 19.70
C ALA A 195 2.61 -5.68 18.64
N TRP A 196 3.10 -5.81 17.40
CA TRP A 196 2.42 -6.54 16.34
C TRP A 196 2.23 -8.02 16.70
N GLN A 197 3.25 -8.70 17.21
CA GLN A 197 3.14 -10.12 17.63
C GLN A 197 2.11 -10.30 18.75
N ARG A 198 2.12 -9.43 19.77
CA ARG A 198 1.13 -9.42 20.87
C ARG A 198 -0.28 -9.15 20.35
N GLN A 199 -0.43 -8.26 19.38
CA GLN A 199 -1.72 -7.99 18.74
C GLN A 199 -2.26 -9.25 18.05
N LEU A 200 -1.44 -9.99 17.30
CA LEU A 200 -1.86 -11.25 16.68
C LEU A 200 -2.14 -12.34 17.71
N ALA A 201 -1.28 -12.50 18.72
CA ALA A 201 -1.48 -13.46 19.80
C ALA A 201 -2.74 -13.18 20.62
N GLY A 202 -3.16 -11.91 20.73
CA GLY A 202 -4.39 -11.52 21.42
C GLY A 202 -5.69 -11.83 20.67
N GLN A 203 -5.66 -12.17 19.38
CA GLN A 203 -6.88 -12.38 18.59
C GLN A 203 -7.63 -13.66 19.02
N ALA A 204 -8.91 -13.53 19.37
CA ALA A 204 -9.73 -14.68 19.76
C ALA A 204 -9.76 -15.76 18.66
N TRP A 205 -9.59 -17.02 19.05
CA TRP A 205 -9.77 -18.13 18.13
C TRP A 205 -11.27 -18.34 17.88
N PRO A 206 -11.72 -18.61 16.64
CA PRO A 206 -13.15 -18.70 16.33
C PRO A 206 -13.86 -19.89 16.97
N SER A 207 -13.11 -20.92 17.38
CA SER A 207 -13.65 -22.15 17.97
C SER A 207 -13.05 -22.41 19.35
N HIS A 208 -13.62 -23.38 20.05
CA HIS A 208 -13.09 -23.86 21.34
C HIS A 208 -11.88 -24.80 21.19
N ASN A 209 -11.55 -25.23 19.97
CA ASN A 209 -10.42 -26.12 19.70
C ASN A 209 -9.27 -25.30 19.13
N LEU A 210 -8.29 -24.99 19.98
CA LEU A 210 -7.07 -24.32 19.57
C LEU A 210 -6.19 -25.33 18.80
N PRO A 211 -5.63 -24.95 17.64
CA PRO A 211 -4.66 -25.78 16.95
C PRO A 211 -3.32 -25.78 17.71
N GLU A 212 -2.59 -26.87 17.58
CA GLU A 212 -1.22 -27.02 18.08
C GLU A 212 -0.23 -26.87 16.92
N VAL A 213 0.94 -26.30 17.21
CA VAL A 213 2.03 -26.22 16.22
C VAL A 213 2.76 -27.56 16.16
N SER A 214 2.74 -28.19 14.99
CA SER A 214 3.51 -29.41 14.73
C SER A 214 5.02 -29.13 14.77
N GLY A 215 5.78 -29.97 15.46
CA GLY A 215 7.25 -29.84 15.59
C GLY A 215 7.76 -29.59 17.01
N HIS A 216 6.88 -29.57 18.01
CA HIS A 216 7.27 -29.71 19.41
C HIS A 216 7.69 -31.17 19.66
N HIS A 217 8.90 -31.52 19.27
CA HIS A 217 9.51 -32.75 19.75
C HIS A 217 9.84 -32.53 21.22
N ASP A 218 9.13 -33.23 22.10
CA ASP A 218 9.57 -33.46 23.47
C ASP A 218 10.97 -34.07 23.40
N THR A 219 11.99 -33.27 23.70
CA THR A 219 13.25 -33.82 24.19
C THR A 219 13.02 -34.30 25.61
N THR A 220 12.45 -35.49 25.76
CA THR A 220 12.68 -36.40 26.90
C THR A 220 12.23 -37.82 26.57
#